data_AF-A0A9W9C2J4-F1
#
_entry.id   AF-A0A9W9C2J4-F1
#
_cell.length_a   1.000
_cell.length_b   1.000
_cell.length_c   1.000
_cell.angle_alpha   90.00
_cell.angle_beta   90.00
_cell.angle_gamma   90.00
#
_symmetry.space_group_name_H-M   'P 1'
#
loop_
_entity.id
_entity.type
_entity.pdbx_description
1 polymer ?
#
loop_
_entity_poly.entity_id
_entity_poly.type
_entity_poly.pdbx_seq_one_letter_code
_entity_poly.pdbx_strand_id
1 'polypeptide(L)'
;MKILSYQVEQYFYSHLAPQLPASVPVAKCLASINQHHSDGTSTTAMILNDLRQDYPVAGEKRGALSSTQVNAALDWLSGFHGFWWPRVKSFDRTQLVLPPLEEVKHDGDDATEKSVWLNGGYTYLATRRSEYEGLVNDKDSEWSEPLTTPVKGEPSRQSVAELAGSFLAPSTTPGQSPIEEYQTLIHGDVKSENLFTSKSGEEVAFYDFQYTGLGLGVCDLAKLFTCSVPLSMLVANSNVPDLLRMQEGERQLLQRYWSGLQRTSGKEYNWETFVEHWEIALVDWLRFQASWGFWGNTEWLEARVRSILKDKQW
;
A
#
# COMPACT_ATOMS: atom_id res chain seq x y z
N MET A 1 17.92 4.20 5.84
CA MET A 1 16.48 3.79 5.74
C MET A 1 15.52 4.76 6.43
N LYS A 2 15.64 5.05 7.74
CA LYS A 2 14.69 5.93 8.45
C LYS A 2 14.79 7.42 8.06
N ILE A 3 15.99 7.87 7.65
CA ILE A 3 16.19 9.23 7.15
C ILE A 3 15.48 9.42 5.79
N LEU A 4 15.66 8.45 4.88
CA LEU A 4 15.00 8.45 3.58
C LEU A 4 13.46 8.54 3.70
N SER A 5 12.84 7.80 4.63
CA SER A 5 11.38 7.84 4.80
C SER A 5 10.88 9.20 5.31
N TYR A 6 11.66 9.90 6.15
CA TYR A 6 11.34 11.27 6.55
C TYR A 6 11.50 12.28 5.42
N GLN A 7 12.50 12.10 4.54
CA GLN A 7 12.68 12.94 3.36
C GLN A 7 11.53 12.76 2.37
N VAL A 8 11.08 11.51 2.14
CA VAL A 8 9.91 11.21 1.32
C VAL A 8 8.63 11.83 1.90
N GLU A 9 8.40 11.69 3.21
CA GLU A 9 7.24 12.29 3.87
C GLU A 9 7.26 13.82 3.73
N GLN A 10 8.41 14.45 3.98
CA GLN A 10 8.56 15.88 3.82
C GLN A 10 8.29 16.32 2.39
N TYR A 11 8.83 15.61 1.39
CA TYR A 11 8.57 15.89 -0.03
C TYR A 11 7.08 15.82 -0.34
N PHE A 12 6.39 14.77 0.13
CA PHE A 12 4.95 14.61 -0.06
C PHE A 12 4.19 15.84 0.47
N TYR A 13 4.39 16.23 1.73
CA TYR A 13 3.62 17.32 2.32
C TYR A 13 3.98 18.71 1.77
N SER A 14 5.23 18.90 1.32
CA SER A 14 5.69 20.19 0.76
C SER A 14 5.35 20.38 -0.72
N HIS A 15 5.32 19.30 -1.51
CA HIS A 15 5.19 19.39 -2.97
C HIS A 15 3.93 18.72 -3.53
N LEU A 16 3.49 17.58 -2.97
CA LEU A 16 2.39 16.79 -3.52
C LEU A 16 1.06 17.09 -2.84
N ALA A 17 1.03 17.13 -1.51
CA ALA A 17 -0.17 17.45 -0.72
C ALA A 17 -0.84 18.77 -1.11
N PRO A 18 -0.12 19.87 -1.42
CA PRO A 18 -0.75 21.13 -1.86
C PRO A 18 -1.52 21.03 -3.18
N GLN A 19 -1.25 20.00 -3.99
CA GLN A 19 -1.94 19.78 -5.26
C GLN A 19 -3.26 19.02 -5.09
N LEU A 20 -3.46 18.35 -3.95
CA LEU A 20 -4.66 17.55 -3.70
C LEU A 20 -5.91 18.44 -3.64
N PRO A 21 -7.05 17.95 -4.16
CA PRO A 21 -8.32 18.66 -4.03
C PRO A 21 -8.80 18.64 -2.57
N ALA A 22 -9.65 19.60 -2.21
CA ALA A 22 -10.23 19.67 -0.86
C ALA A 22 -11.03 18.41 -0.46
N SER A 23 -11.50 17.62 -1.44
CA SER A 23 -12.19 16.35 -1.21
C SER A 23 -11.27 15.20 -0.76
N VAL A 24 -9.95 15.39 -0.78
CA VAL A 24 -8.95 14.43 -0.28
C VAL A 24 -8.14 15.15 0.81
N PRO A 25 -8.71 15.30 2.02
CA PRO A 25 -8.08 16.06 3.08
C PRO A 25 -6.80 15.37 3.58
N VAL A 26 -5.74 16.17 3.69
CA VAL A 26 -4.46 15.82 4.31
C VAL A 26 -3.96 17.03 5.11
N ALA A 27 -2.97 16.81 5.98
CA ALA A 27 -2.30 17.92 6.65
C ALA A 27 -1.65 18.87 5.62
N LYS A 28 -1.71 20.16 5.92
CA LYS A 28 -1.06 21.24 5.16
C LYS A 28 0.30 21.51 5.76
N CYS A 29 1.34 21.49 4.93
CA CYS A 29 2.65 21.98 5.31
C CYS A 29 2.63 23.50 5.46
N LEU A 30 2.92 23.99 6.67
CA LEU A 30 3.02 25.42 6.98
C LEU A 30 4.44 25.94 6.78
N ALA A 31 5.44 25.10 7.05
CA ALA A 31 6.85 25.38 6.84
C ALA A 31 7.64 24.07 6.77
N SER A 32 8.69 24.03 5.96
CA SER A 32 9.65 22.92 5.90
C SER A 32 11.06 23.44 5.70
N ILE A 33 12.03 22.80 6.34
CA ILE A 33 13.47 23.00 6.08
C ILE A 33 14.12 21.65 5.80
N ASN A 34 15.01 21.63 4.81
CA ASN A 34 15.89 20.52 4.52
C ASN A 34 17.25 21.15 4.16
N GLN A 35 18.18 21.16 5.11
CA GLN A 35 19.47 21.85 4.96
C GLN A 35 20.60 20.89 5.27
N HIS A 36 21.56 20.79 4.35
CA HIS A 36 22.86 20.20 4.63
C HIS A 36 23.82 21.26 5.11
N HIS A 37 24.56 20.91 6.14
CA HIS A 37 25.58 21.75 6.73
C HIS A 37 26.94 21.35 6.15
N SER A 38 27.86 22.30 6.12
CA SER A 38 29.23 22.09 5.61
C SER A 38 30.04 21.12 6.47
N ASP A 39 29.59 20.78 7.68
CA ASP A 39 30.19 19.80 8.58
C ASP A 39 29.70 18.35 8.33
N GLY A 40 28.88 18.15 7.30
CA GLY A 40 28.33 16.84 6.93
C GLY A 40 27.08 16.43 7.71
N THR A 41 26.56 17.30 8.59
CA THR A 41 25.25 17.07 9.23
C THR A 41 24.12 17.60 8.36
N SER A 42 22.90 17.11 8.60
CA SER A 42 21.68 17.62 7.96
C SER A 42 20.65 18.02 9.02
N THR A 43 19.82 19.01 8.69
CA THR A 43 18.68 19.43 9.50
C THR A 43 17.42 19.37 8.65
N THR A 44 16.51 18.51 9.08
CA THR A 44 15.21 18.31 8.46
C THR A 44 14.13 18.61 9.51
N ALA A 45 13.21 19.52 9.20
CA ALA A 45 12.05 19.77 10.03
C ALA A 45 10.86 20.23 9.19
N MET A 46 9.65 19.94 9.67
CA MET A 46 8.41 20.35 9.02
C MET A 46 7.35 20.67 10.07
N ILE A 47 6.53 21.68 9.80
CA ILE A 47 5.39 22.08 10.62
C ILE A 47 4.13 21.84 9.80
N LEU A 48 3.22 21.02 10.34
CA LEU A 48 1.92 20.72 9.76
C LEU A 48 0.81 21.38 10.58
N ASN A 49 -0.33 21.69 9.94
CA ASN A 49 -1.52 22.06 10.70
C ASN A 49 -2.08 20.87 11.49
N ASP A 50 -2.77 21.15 12.59
CA ASP A 50 -3.40 20.09 13.41
C ASP A 50 -4.70 19.61 12.76
N LEU A 51 -4.68 18.39 12.21
CA LEU A 51 -5.85 17.75 11.61
C LEU A 51 -7.01 17.56 12.60
N ARG A 52 -6.73 17.48 13.91
CA ARG A 52 -7.75 17.20 14.92
C ARG A 52 -8.76 18.33 15.13
N GLN A 53 -8.50 19.51 14.55
CA GLN A 53 -9.48 20.60 14.54
C GLN A 53 -10.75 20.19 13.77
N ASP A 54 -10.57 19.53 12.63
CA ASP A 54 -11.67 19.08 11.76
C ASP A 54 -11.97 17.58 11.94
N TYR A 55 -10.95 16.78 12.27
CA TYR A 55 -11.01 15.32 12.42
C TYR A 55 -10.62 14.91 13.85
N PRO A 56 -11.45 15.18 14.88
CA PRO A 56 -11.04 15.05 16.29
C PRO A 56 -10.93 13.60 16.80
N VAL A 57 -11.39 12.61 16.04
CA VAL A 57 -11.44 11.21 16.48
C VAL A 57 -10.28 10.44 15.86
N ALA A 58 -9.30 10.08 16.69
CA ALA A 58 -8.15 9.26 16.29
C ALA A 58 -8.52 7.78 16.11
N GLY A 59 -7.99 7.15 15.06
CA GLY A 59 -8.06 5.69 14.89
C GLY A 59 -7.01 4.92 15.69
N GLU A 60 -6.34 5.56 16.65
CA GLU A 60 -5.24 5.01 17.48
C GLU A 60 -5.64 3.86 18.43
N LYS A 61 -6.94 3.63 18.65
CA LYS A 61 -7.38 2.45 19.42
C LYS A 61 -7.32 1.24 18.50
N ARG A 62 -6.42 0.28 18.79
CA ARG A 62 -6.42 -1.06 18.16
C ARG A 62 -7.84 -1.60 18.13
N GLY A 63 -8.40 -1.71 16.94
CA GLY A 63 -9.80 -2.07 16.76
C GLY A 63 -10.24 -1.75 15.34
N ALA A 64 -11.11 -2.59 14.80
CA ALA A 64 -11.66 -2.39 13.48
C ALA A 64 -12.43 -1.07 13.40
N LEU A 65 -12.30 -0.37 12.27
CA LEU A 65 -13.09 0.82 11.94
C LEU A 65 -14.58 0.47 11.95
N SER A 66 -15.44 1.41 12.34
CA SER A 66 -16.88 1.23 12.11
C SER A 66 -17.19 1.15 10.61
N SER A 67 -18.33 0.58 10.23
CA SER A 67 -18.72 0.49 8.82
C SER A 67 -18.78 1.86 8.12
N THR A 68 -19.17 2.91 8.84
CA THR A 68 -19.13 4.29 8.33
C THR A 68 -17.70 4.73 8.02
N GLN A 69 -16.78 4.51 8.96
CA GLN A 69 -15.37 4.88 8.80
C GLN A 69 -14.66 4.06 7.72
N VAL A 70 -14.99 2.77 7.57
CA VAL A 70 -14.49 1.95 6.45
C VAL A 70 -14.91 2.55 5.11
N ASN A 71 -16.20 2.88 4.94
CA ASN A 71 -16.69 3.47 3.70
C ASN A 71 -16.03 4.83 3.41
N ALA A 72 -15.86 5.67 4.44
CA ALA A 72 -15.19 6.95 4.31
C ALA A 72 -13.69 6.80 3.96
N ALA A 73 -13.00 5.80 4.54
CA ALA A 73 -11.63 5.47 4.18
C ALA A 73 -11.49 4.98 2.74
N LEU A 74 -12.42 4.15 2.25
CA LEU A 74 -12.45 3.70 0.86
C LEU A 74 -12.71 4.86 -0.10
N ASP A 75 -13.60 5.79 0.26
CA ASP A 75 -13.85 6.99 -0.53
C ASP A 75 -12.61 7.87 -0.61
N TRP A 76 -11.96 8.13 0.54
CA TRP A 76 -10.71 8.89 0.59
C TRP A 76 -9.63 8.23 -0.27
N LEU A 77 -9.41 6.92 -0.13
CA LEU A 77 -8.40 6.18 -0.90
C LEU A 77 -8.71 6.20 -2.39
N SER A 78 -9.97 5.99 -2.77
CA SER A 78 -10.38 6.05 -4.18
C SER A 78 -10.18 7.45 -4.78
N GLY A 79 -10.39 8.50 -3.98
CA GLY A 79 -10.14 9.88 -4.36
C GLY A 79 -8.64 10.19 -4.49
N PHE A 80 -7.84 9.78 -3.51
CA PHE A 80 -6.38 9.95 -3.50
C PHE A 80 -5.72 9.21 -4.68
N HIS A 81 -6.01 7.90 -4.80
CA HIS A 81 -5.51 7.08 -5.89
C HIS A 81 -6.05 7.57 -7.24
N GLY A 82 -7.31 7.97 -7.33
CA GLY A 82 -7.89 8.45 -8.57
C GLY A 82 -7.30 9.77 -9.03
N PHE A 83 -6.99 10.67 -8.09
CA PHE A 83 -6.32 11.93 -8.38
C PHE A 83 -4.92 11.71 -8.97
N TRP A 84 -4.13 10.80 -8.38
CA TRP A 84 -2.75 10.57 -8.83
C TRP A 84 -2.63 9.67 -10.06
N TRP A 85 -3.58 8.78 -10.32
CA TRP A 85 -3.50 7.81 -11.42
C TRP A 85 -3.25 8.43 -12.82
N PRO A 86 -3.90 9.53 -13.26
CA PRO A 86 -3.52 10.16 -14.53
C PRO A 86 -2.23 10.99 -14.43
N ARG A 87 -1.76 11.32 -13.22
CA ARG A 87 -0.65 12.26 -12.96
C ARG A 87 0.70 11.59 -12.75
N VAL A 88 0.74 10.35 -12.26
CA VAL A 88 2.03 9.67 -12.00
C VAL A 88 2.88 9.48 -13.26
N LYS A 89 2.28 9.48 -14.46
CA LYS A 89 3.02 9.43 -15.73
C LYS A 89 3.90 10.67 -15.96
N SER A 90 3.66 11.79 -15.26
CA SER A 90 4.49 12.99 -15.34
C SER A 90 5.65 13.00 -14.34
N PHE A 91 5.78 11.97 -13.49
CA PHE A 91 6.87 11.91 -12.52
C PHE A 91 8.16 11.56 -13.24
N ASP A 92 9.24 12.27 -12.91
CA ASP A 92 10.57 11.87 -13.34
C ASP A 92 11.01 10.65 -12.54
N ARG A 93 10.98 9.47 -13.19
CA ARG A 93 11.33 8.19 -12.56
C ARG A 93 12.77 8.13 -12.07
N THR A 94 13.66 8.99 -12.58
CA THR A 94 15.05 9.09 -12.11
C THR A 94 15.18 9.80 -10.76
N GLN A 95 14.18 10.60 -10.39
CA GLN A 95 14.09 11.30 -9.11
C GLN A 95 13.27 10.55 -8.07
N LEU A 96 12.87 9.30 -8.34
CA LEU A 96 12.19 8.45 -7.37
C LEU A 96 13.21 7.72 -6.52
N VAL A 97 12.91 7.56 -5.24
CA VAL A 97 13.78 6.86 -4.28
C VAL A 97 13.68 5.36 -4.51
N LEU A 98 14.80 4.69 -4.75
CA LEU A 98 14.85 3.23 -4.94
C LEU A 98 14.52 2.50 -3.63
N PRO A 99 14.29 1.18 -3.64
CA PRO A 99 14.19 0.41 -2.40
C PRO A 99 15.37 0.73 -1.46
N PRO A 100 15.16 0.90 -0.13
CA PRO A 100 16.16 1.53 0.72
C PRO A 100 17.56 0.90 0.70
N LEU A 101 17.64 -0.43 0.54
CA LEU A 101 18.94 -1.13 0.46
C LEU A 101 19.66 -0.93 -0.88
N GLU A 102 18.91 -0.67 -1.96
CA GLU A 102 19.45 -0.33 -3.28
C GLU A 102 19.84 1.14 -3.31
N GLU A 103 18.98 2.02 -2.78
CA GLU A 103 19.22 3.45 -2.66
C GLU A 103 20.52 3.74 -1.88
N VAL A 104 20.69 3.12 -0.71
CA VAL A 104 21.90 3.31 0.10
C VAL A 104 23.18 2.84 -0.61
N LYS A 105 23.08 1.86 -1.52
CA LYS A 105 24.23 1.42 -2.33
C LYS A 105 24.57 2.41 -3.46
N HIS A 106 23.57 3.11 -3.99
CA HIS A 106 23.73 4.05 -5.10
C HIS A 106 24.14 5.45 -4.61
N ASP A 107 23.34 6.04 -3.72
CA ASP A 107 23.41 7.46 -3.35
C ASP A 107 23.61 7.68 -1.84
N GLY A 108 23.78 6.61 -1.06
CA GLY A 108 23.87 6.68 0.40
C GLY A 108 22.51 6.92 1.07
N ASP A 109 22.50 7.41 2.31
CA ASP A 109 21.27 7.71 3.07
C ASP A 109 20.70 9.12 2.73
N ASP A 110 21.04 9.67 1.57
CA ASP A 110 20.66 11.03 1.15
C ASP A 110 19.77 11.04 -0.10
N ALA A 111 18.46 11.25 0.11
CA ALA A 111 17.46 11.42 -0.94
C ALA A 111 16.92 12.86 -1.02
N THR A 112 17.72 13.86 -0.64
CA THR A 112 17.27 15.26 -0.57
C THR A 112 16.84 15.89 -1.90
N GLU A 113 17.44 15.48 -3.01
CA GLU A 113 17.03 15.91 -4.35
C GLU A 113 15.95 14.99 -4.95
N LYS A 114 15.60 13.90 -4.26
CA LYS A 114 14.61 12.94 -4.71
C LYS A 114 13.22 13.26 -4.17
N SER A 115 12.24 12.58 -4.75
CA SER A 115 10.81 12.79 -4.52
C SER A 115 10.22 11.76 -3.55
N VAL A 116 9.42 10.84 -4.08
CA VAL A 116 8.76 9.75 -3.34
C VAL A 116 9.35 8.40 -3.72
N TRP A 117 8.94 7.32 -3.05
CA TRP A 117 9.44 5.98 -3.37
C TRP A 117 9.05 5.56 -4.79
N LEU A 118 9.98 4.91 -5.49
CA LEU A 118 9.72 4.25 -6.76
C LEU A 118 8.66 3.16 -6.58
N ASN A 119 8.78 2.37 -5.53
CA ASN A 119 7.78 1.39 -5.12
C ASN A 119 7.30 1.78 -3.72
N GLY A 120 6.05 2.23 -3.62
CA GLY A 120 5.45 2.64 -2.36
C GLY A 120 5.25 1.45 -1.42
N GLY A 121 5.13 1.75 -0.13
CA GLY A 121 4.97 0.78 0.93
C GLY A 121 6.30 0.28 1.51
N TYR A 122 6.19 -0.57 2.52
CA TYR A 122 7.32 -1.16 3.25
C TYR A 122 7.30 -2.70 3.22
N THR A 123 6.27 -3.27 2.61
CA THR A 123 5.97 -4.69 2.75
C THR A 123 6.36 -5.49 1.52
N TYR A 124 6.62 -4.83 0.39
CA TYR A 124 6.97 -5.49 -0.88
C TYR A 124 8.32 -6.21 -0.79
N LEU A 125 8.44 -7.30 -1.54
CA LEU A 125 9.50 -8.31 -1.42
C LEU A 125 10.93 -7.74 -1.40
N ALA A 126 11.25 -6.75 -2.23
CA ALA A 126 12.61 -6.20 -2.30
C ALA A 126 13.07 -5.54 -0.98
N THR A 127 12.15 -5.10 -0.12
CA THR A 127 12.45 -4.58 1.22
C THR A 127 12.49 -5.65 2.31
N ARG A 128 12.09 -6.89 1.98
CA ARG A 128 11.84 -8.00 2.93
C ARG A 128 12.57 -9.29 2.53
N ARG A 129 13.72 -9.16 1.85
CA ARG A 129 14.45 -10.33 1.33
C ARG A 129 14.94 -11.25 2.45
N SER A 130 15.44 -10.69 3.56
CA SER A 130 15.93 -11.49 4.69
C SER A 130 14.80 -12.25 5.39
N GLU A 131 13.62 -11.64 5.54
CA GLU A 131 12.47 -12.31 6.12
C GLU A 131 11.89 -13.36 5.19
N TYR A 132 11.87 -13.08 3.88
CA TYR A 132 11.53 -14.06 2.87
C TYR A 132 12.48 -15.28 2.89
N GLU A 133 13.80 -15.07 3.02
CA GLU A 133 14.77 -16.14 3.22
C GLU A 133 14.51 -16.92 4.52
N GLY A 134 14.04 -16.24 5.57
CA GLY A 134 13.54 -16.90 6.78
C GLY A 134 12.41 -17.87 6.48
N LEU A 135 11.38 -17.42 5.75
CA LEU A 135 10.23 -18.25 5.35
C LEU A 135 10.63 -19.44 4.45
N VAL A 136 11.59 -19.26 3.55
CA VAL A 136 12.15 -20.35 2.72
C VAL A 136 12.73 -21.48 3.59
N ASN A 137 13.31 -21.12 4.74
CA ASN A 137 13.95 -22.08 5.65
C ASN A 137 13.03 -22.58 6.77
N ASP A 138 11.84 -21.99 6.92
CA ASP A 138 10.85 -22.36 7.93
C ASP A 138 9.99 -23.54 7.45
N LYS A 139 10.42 -24.76 7.79
CA LYS A 139 9.71 -25.99 7.43
C LYS A 139 8.43 -26.22 8.21
N ASP A 140 8.22 -25.49 9.30
CA ASP A 140 7.03 -25.63 10.15
C ASP A 140 5.89 -24.70 9.67
N SER A 141 6.22 -23.67 8.89
CA SER A 141 5.25 -22.79 8.25
C SER A 141 4.53 -23.48 7.09
N GLU A 142 3.19 -23.52 7.12
CA GLU A 142 2.37 -24.02 6.01
C GLU A 142 2.55 -23.22 4.71
N TRP A 143 3.08 -22.00 4.82
CA TRP A 143 3.24 -21.06 3.72
C TRP A 143 4.62 -21.11 3.05
N SER A 144 5.56 -21.87 3.61
CA SER A 144 6.90 -22.03 3.04
C SER A 144 6.82 -22.65 1.64
N GLU A 145 6.31 -23.88 1.52
CA GLU A 145 6.24 -24.55 0.21
C GLU A 145 5.39 -23.78 -0.82
N PRO A 146 4.15 -23.33 -0.51
CA PRO A 146 3.27 -22.69 -1.50
C PRO A 146 3.79 -21.34 -2.01
N LEU A 147 4.47 -20.56 -1.17
CA LEU A 147 4.91 -19.21 -1.56
C LEU A 147 6.35 -19.17 -2.07
N THR A 148 7.22 -20.07 -1.62
CA THR A 148 8.66 -19.96 -1.88
C THR A 148 9.22 -21.03 -2.82
N THR A 149 8.45 -22.06 -3.17
CA THR A 149 8.90 -23.08 -4.12
C THR A 149 8.78 -22.56 -5.56
N PRO A 150 9.81 -22.76 -6.42
CA PRO A 150 9.72 -22.43 -7.84
C PRO A 150 8.50 -23.05 -8.52
N VAL A 151 7.76 -22.23 -9.28
CA VAL A 151 6.57 -22.69 -10.00
C VAL A 151 6.98 -23.63 -11.12
N LYS A 152 6.36 -24.82 -11.18
CA LYS A 152 6.69 -25.84 -12.17
C LYS A 152 6.34 -25.36 -13.58
N GLY A 153 7.33 -25.36 -14.47
CA GLY A 153 7.15 -24.94 -15.87
C GLY A 153 7.32 -23.45 -16.11
N GLU A 154 7.54 -22.66 -15.06
CA GLU A 154 7.91 -21.25 -15.19
C GLU A 154 9.41 -21.14 -15.54
N PRO A 155 9.79 -20.51 -16.68
CA PRO A 155 11.17 -20.52 -17.18
C PRO A 155 12.19 -19.84 -16.28
N SER A 156 11.79 -18.77 -15.58
CA SER A 156 12.69 -18.03 -14.68
C SER A 156 12.89 -18.72 -13.33
N ARG A 157 12.20 -19.85 -13.09
CA ARG A 157 12.20 -20.64 -11.86
C ARG A 157 11.83 -19.81 -10.63
N GLN A 158 11.02 -18.77 -10.83
CA GLN A 158 10.55 -17.92 -9.76
C GLN A 158 9.47 -18.64 -8.95
N SER A 159 9.45 -18.37 -7.66
CA SER A 159 8.36 -18.75 -6.76
C SER A 159 7.13 -17.86 -6.93
N VAL A 160 5.99 -18.27 -6.38
CA VAL A 160 4.76 -17.45 -6.39
C VAL A 160 4.99 -16.08 -5.74
N ALA A 161 5.71 -16.05 -4.62
CA ALA A 161 6.08 -14.81 -3.93
C ALA A 161 6.90 -13.86 -4.82
N GLU A 162 7.85 -14.40 -5.57
CA GLU A 162 8.70 -13.60 -6.46
C GLU A 162 7.95 -13.11 -7.69
N LEU A 163 7.05 -13.92 -8.25
CA LEU A 163 6.19 -13.53 -9.37
C LEU A 163 5.23 -12.41 -8.95
N ALA A 164 4.54 -12.56 -7.81
CA ALA A 164 3.64 -11.54 -7.28
C ALA A 164 4.38 -10.23 -6.98
N GLY A 165 5.53 -10.31 -6.30
CA GLY A 165 6.36 -9.15 -6.01
C GLY A 165 6.90 -8.45 -7.26
N SER A 166 7.28 -9.21 -8.29
CA SER A 166 7.76 -8.66 -9.56
C SER A 166 6.63 -8.03 -10.38
N PHE A 167 5.44 -8.63 -10.37
CA PHE A 167 4.26 -8.10 -11.06
C PHE A 167 3.84 -6.75 -10.50
N LEU A 168 3.79 -6.63 -9.17
CA LEU A 168 3.38 -5.40 -8.47
C LEU A 168 4.44 -4.30 -8.47
N ALA A 169 5.68 -4.58 -8.89
CA ALA A 169 6.77 -3.62 -8.82
C ALA A 169 6.70 -2.59 -9.98
N PRO A 170 6.71 -1.29 -9.67
CA PRO A 170 7.03 -0.25 -10.64
C PRO A 170 8.49 -0.39 -11.14
N SER A 171 8.77 0.07 -12.36
CA SER A 171 10.12 0.06 -12.95
C SER A 171 10.65 1.49 -13.09
N THR A 172 11.97 1.67 -13.00
CA THR A 172 12.62 2.94 -13.38
C THR A 172 12.49 3.24 -14.87
N THR A 173 12.30 2.20 -15.70
CA THR A 173 12.13 2.33 -17.15
C THR A 173 10.65 2.27 -17.53
N PRO A 174 10.08 3.31 -18.15
CA PRO A 174 8.70 3.32 -18.59
C PRO A 174 8.35 2.12 -19.49
N GLY A 175 7.18 1.52 -19.25
CA GLY A 175 6.66 0.40 -20.04
C GLY A 175 7.26 -0.97 -19.70
N GLN A 176 8.14 -1.08 -18.70
CA GLN A 176 8.68 -2.36 -18.26
C GLN A 176 7.94 -3.00 -17.08
N SER A 177 7.01 -2.27 -16.45
CA SER A 177 6.19 -2.79 -15.35
C SER A 177 4.85 -3.31 -15.91
N PRO A 178 4.39 -4.52 -15.53
CA PRO A 178 3.09 -5.05 -15.95
C PRO A 178 1.91 -4.15 -15.53
N ILE A 179 2.10 -3.38 -14.47
CA ILE A 179 1.07 -2.52 -13.87
C ILE A 179 1.11 -1.07 -14.38
N GLU A 180 1.97 -0.75 -15.36
CA GLU A 180 2.27 0.63 -15.81
C GLU A 180 1.02 1.49 -16.05
N GLU A 181 -0.01 0.92 -16.67
CA GLU A 181 -1.24 1.65 -17.00
C GLU A 181 -2.16 1.91 -15.80
N TYR A 182 -1.95 1.19 -14.69
CA TYR A 182 -2.78 1.19 -13.48
C TYR A 182 -2.07 1.80 -12.26
N GLN A 183 -0.78 2.15 -12.40
CA GLN A 183 0.00 2.78 -11.33
C GLN A 183 -0.65 4.10 -10.88
N THR A 184 -0.65 4.31 -9.58
CA THR A 184 -1.02 5.55 -8.91
C THR A 184 -0.01 5.85 -7.79
N LEU A 185 -0.17 6.98 -7.11
CA LEU A 185 0.53 7.22 -5.85
C LEU A 185 -0.26 6.54 -4.73
N ILE A 186 0.37 5.66 -3.96
CA ILE A 186 -0.24 4.98 -2.82
C ILE A 186 0.22 5.59 -1.50
N HIS A 187 -0.54 5.38 -0.43
CA HIS A 187 -0.17 5.78 0.92
C HIS A 187 0.96 4.89 1.47
N GLY A 188 0.87 3.57 1.27
CA GLY A 188 1.93 2.60 1.60
C GLY A 188 1.89 2.05 3.04
N ASP A 189 1.20 2.73 3.96
CA ASP A 189 0.97 2.25 5.34
C ASP A 189 -0.47 2.52 5.84
N VAL A 190 -1.46 2.06 5.06
CA VAL A 190 -2.88 2.25 5.41
C VAL A 190 -3.27 1.36 6.60
N LYS A 191 -3.72 1.98 7.68
CA LYS A 191 -4.29 1.35 8.87
C LYS A 191 -5.06 2.38 9.70
N SER A 192 -5.89 1.92 10.62
CA SER A 192 -6.66 2.74 11.57
C SER A 192 -5.79 3.74 12.32
N GLU A 193 -4.58 3.35 12.69
CA GLU A 193 -3.64 4.16 13.45
C GLU A 193 -3.04 5.32 12.64
N ASN A 194 -3.27 5.36 11.32
CA ASN A 194 -2.75 6.38 10.41
C ASN A 194 -3.89 7.23 9.81
N LEU A 195 -5.04 7.31 10.49
CA LEU A 195 -6.14 8.19 10.10
C LEU A 195 -6.83 8.84 11.29
N PHE A 196 -7.31 10.06 11.05
CA PHE A 196 -8.30 10.73 11.88
C PHE A 196 -9.66 10.71 11.20
N THR A 197 -10.73 10.79 11.98
CA THR A 197 -12.11 10.83 11.48
C THR A 197 -12.88 12.02 12.05
N SER A 198 -13.86 12.50 11.30
CA SER A 198 -14.86 13.45 11.81
C SER A 198 -15.66 12.80 12.95
N LYS A 199 -16.41 13.61 13.72
CA LYS A 199 -17.23 13.06 14.83
C LYS A 199 -18.28 12.05 14.36
N SER A 200 -18.80 12.19 13.13
CA SER A 200 -19.74 11.23 12.54
C SER A 200 -19.04 9.99 11.96
N GLY A 201 -17.72 10.08 11.69
CA GLY A 201 -16.94 9.04 11.03
C GLY A 201 -17.13 8.99 9.51
N GLU A 202 -17.89 9.93 8.93
CA GLU A 202 -18.22 9.99 7.49
C GLU A 202 -17.10 10.62 6.65
N GLU A 203 -16.15 11.28 7.30
CA GLU A 203 -14.98 11.88 6.66
C GLU A 203 -13.72 11.41 7.40
N VAL A 204 -12.65 11.18 6.64
CA VAL A 204 -11.35 10.78 7.19
C VAL A 204 -10.23 11.62 6.60
N ALA A 205 -9.15 11.77 7.35
CA ALA A 205 -7.89 12.32 6.87
C ALA A 205 -6.76 11.36 7.25
N PHE A 206 -6.06 10.83 6.24
CA PHE A 206 -4.86 10.03 6.45
C PHE A 206 -3.64 10.90 6.77
N TYR A 207 -2.71 10.33 7.51
CA TYR A 207 -1.40 10.91 7.84
C TYR A 207 -0.34 9.80 7.88
N ASP A 208 0.93 10.17 8.10
CA ASP A 208 2.08 9.24 8.04
C ASP A 208 2.34 8.70 6.61
N PHE A 209 2.75 9.61 5.71
CA PHE A 209 3.05 9.31 4.30
C PHE A 209 4.51 8.91 4.07
N GLN A 210 5.21 8.42 5.10
CA GLN A 210 6.63 8.06 5.03
C GLN A 210 6.95 6.94 4.03
N TYR A 211 5.93 6.20 3.58
CA TYR A 211 6.03 5.11 2.60
C TYR A 211 5.29 5.40 1.30
N THR A 212 4.90 6.65 1.03
CA THR A 212 4.21 7.00 -0.21
C THR A 212 5.11 6.85 -1.43
N GLY A 213 4.56 6.32 -2.52
CA GLY A 213 5.30 6.02 -3.74
C GLY A 213 4.41 5.45 -4.82
N LEU A 214 4.98 5.06 -5.96
CA LEU A 214 4.18 4.44 -7.02
C LEU A 214 3.74 3.03 -6.62
N GLY A 215 2.56 2.63 -7.06
CA GLY A 215 2.05 1.28 -6.85
C GLY A 215 0.62 1.12 -7.36
N LEU A 216 0.02 -0.03 -7.07
CA LEU A 216 -1.41 -0.23 -7.28
C LEU A 216 -2.18 0.13 -6.01
N GLY A 217 -3.29 0.83 -6.16
CA GLY A 217 -4.13 1.18 -5.01
C GLY A 217 -4.69 -0.04 -4.24
N VAL A 218 -4.77 -1.21 -4.88
CA VAL A 218 -5.14 -2.48 -4.22
C VAL A 218 -4.12 -2.94 -3.16
N CYS A 219 -2.85 -2.51 -3.24
CA CYS A 219 -1.85 -2.81 -2.21
C CYS A 219 -2.21 -2.15 -0.87
N ASP A 220 -2.70 -0.91 -0.91
CA ASP A 220 -3.23 -0.21 0.27
C ASP A 220 -4.52 -0.88 0.78
N LEU A 221 -5.40 -1.33 -0.13
CA LEU A 221 -6.61 -2.05 0.25
C LEU A 221 -6.31 -3.37 0.96
N ALA A 222 -5.28 -4.12 0.52
CA ALA A 222 -4.96 -5.42 1.11
C ALA A 222 -4.62 -5.24 2.59
N LYS A 223 -3.81 -4.23 2.88
CA LYS A 223 -3.46 -3.85 4.25
C LYS A 223 -4.66 -3.33 5.03
N LEU A 224 -5.48 -2.43 4.46
CA LEU A 224 -6.67 -1.91 5.12
C LEU A 224 -7.65 -3.03 5.50
N PHE A 225 -7.93 -3.94 4.57
CA PHE A 225 -8.89 -5.03 4.75
C PHE A 225 -8.42 -6.00 5.82
N THR A 226 -7.11 -6.29 5.88
CA THR A 226 -6.58 -7.13 6.94
C THR A 226 -6.52 -6.42 8.29
N CYS A 227 -6.08 -5.16 8.33
CA CYS A 227 -5.73 -4.49 9.60
C CYS A 227 -6.89 -3.74 10.26
N SER A 228 -7.87 -3.29 9.47
CA SER A 228 -8.79 -2.24 9.94
C SER A 228 -10.26 -2.45 9.55
N VAL A 229 -10.57 -3.24 8.53
CA VAL A 229 -11.97 -3.56 8.19
C VAL A 229 -12.50 -4.65 9.14
N PRO A 230 -13.69 -4.48 9.76
CA PRO A 230 -14.31 -5.54 10.55
C PRO A 230 -14.55 -6.79 9.71
N LEU A 231 -14.22 -7.97 10.24
CA LEU A 231 -14.44 -9.24 9.57
C LEU A 231 -15.90 -9.41 9.10
N SER A 232 -16.88 -8.94 9.88
CA SER A 232 -18.31 -8.99 9.53
C SER A 232 -18.70 -8.19 8.29
N MET A 233 -17.83 -7.30 7.79
CA MET A 233 -18.02 -6.60 6.52
C MET A 233 -17.40 -7.34 5.34
N LEU A 234 -16.50 -8.29 5.59
CA LEU A 234 -15.83 -9.09 4.56
C LEU A 234 -16.58 -10.38 4.28
N VAL A 235 -17.06 -11.05 5.33
CA VAL A 235 -17.65 -12.40 5.26
C VAL A 235 -19.07 -12.45 5.82
N ALA A 236 -19.89 -13.34 5.25
CA ALA A 236 -21.27 -13.53 5.69
C ALA A 236 -21.38 -14.24 7.06
N ASN A 237 -20.41 -15.09 7.40
CA ASN A 237 -20.36 -15.86 8.63
C ASN A 237 -19.06 -15.58 9.37
N SER A 238 -19.13 -15.42 10.70
CA SER A 238 -17.94 -15.18 11.52
C SER A 238 -16.96 -16.37 11.54
N ASN A 239 -17.42 -17.58 11.21
CA ASN A 239 -16.56 -18.74 11.05
C ASN A 239 -15.97 -18.76 9.64
N VAL A 240 -14.66 -18.53 9.52
CA VAL A 240 -13.94 -18.51 8.25
C VAL A 240 -13.49 -19.93 7.91
N PRO A 241 -13.92 -20.51 6.77
CA PRO A 241 -13.44 -21.83 6.33
C PRO A 241 -12.00 -21.75 5.82
N ASP A 242 -11.29 -22.89 5.78
CA ASP A 242 -9.90 -22.97 5.28
C ASP A 242 -9.72 -22.49 3.83
N LEU A 243 -10.77 -22.58 3.02
CA LEU A 243 -10.83 -22.11 1.63
C LEU A 243 -12.01 -21.16 1.47
N LEU A 244 -11.70 -19.93 1.09
CA LEU A 244 -12.71 -18.89 0.93
C LEU A 244 -12.52 -18.18 -0.41
N ARG A 245 -13.53 -18.27 -1.28
CA ARG A 245 -13.62 -17.40 -2.46
C ARG A 245 -14.08 -16.00 -2.03
N MET A 246 -13.81 -14.98 -2.85
CA MET A 246 -14.29 -13.62 -2.60
C MET A 246 -15.78 -13.63 -2.26
N GLN A 247 -16.11 -13.13 -1.07
CA GLN A 247 -17.48 -13.04 -0.59
C GLN A 247 -18.12 -11.73 -1.03
N GLU A 248 -19.45 -11.65 -0.92
CA GLU A 248 -20.20 -10.46 -1.35
C GLU A 248 -19.82 -9.20 -0.56
N GLY A 249 -19.47 -9.32 0.73
CA GLY A 249 -18.99 -8.20 1.55
C GLY A 249 -17.68 -7.60 1.04
N GLU A 250 -16.65 -8.44 0.86
CA GLU A 250 -15.38 -8.08 0.20
C GLU A 250 -15.64 -7.42 -1.17
N ARG A 251 -16.47 -8.05 -2.01
CA ARG A 251 -16.81 -7.57 -3.35
C ARG A 251 -17.46 -6.17 -3.33
N GLN A 252 -18.40 -5.92 -2.42
CA GLN A 252 -19.08 -4.62 -2.33
C GLN A 252 -18.14 -3.49 -1.93
N LEU A 253 -17.21 -3.75 -0.99
CA LEU A 253 -16.20 -2.76 -0.60
C LEU A 253 -15.24 -2.46 -1.75
N LEU A 254 -14.81 -3.49 -2.47
CA LEU A 254 -13.98 -3.34 -3.67
C LEU A 254 -14.72 -2.57 -4.77
N GLN A 255 -16.00 -2.85 -5.02
CA GLN A 255 -16.82 -2.12 -6.00
C GLN A 255 -17.01 -0.65 -5.64
N ARG A 256 -17.15 -0.33 -4.35
CA ARG A 256 -17.21 1.07 -3.87
C ARG A 256 -15.93 1.81 -4.24
N TYR A 257 -14.78 1.25 -3.83
CA TYR A 257 -13.47 1.82 -4.14
C TYR A 257 -13.26 1.95 -5.66
N TRP A 258 -13.51 0.88 -6.41
CA TRP A 258 -13.33 0.80 -7.86
C TRP A 258 -14.17 1.84 -8.61
N SER A 259 -15.43 2.04 -8.19
CA SER A 259 -16.31 3.06 -8.76
C SER A 259 -15.82 4.48 -8.44
N GLY A 260 -15.36 4.73 -7.21
CA GLY A 260 -14.78 6.01 -6.80
C GLY A 260 -13.48 6.35 -7.52
N LEU A 261 -12.63 5.34 -7.72
CA LEU A 261 -11.34 5.45 -8.39
C LEU A 261 -11.52 5.93 -9.82
N GLN A 262 -12.36 5.24 -10.60
CA GLN A 262 -12.65 5.58 -11.99
C GLN A 262 -13.33 6.93 -12.13
N ARG A 263 -14.28 7.25 -11.23
CA ARG A 263 -14.95 8.55 -11.21
C ARG A 263 -13.96 9.70 -11.02
N THR A 264 -12.98 9.52 -10.13
CA THR A 264 -12.00 10.57 -9.81
C THR A 264 -10.90 10.65 -10.86
N SER A 265 -10.43 9.52 -11.38
CA SER A 265 -9.34 9.49 -12.37
C SER A 265 -9.81 9.84 -13.80
N GLY A 266 -11.08 9.61 -14.11
CA GLY A 266 -11.60 9.64 -15.48
C GLY A 266 -11.07 8.50 -16.35
N LYS A 267 -10.40 7.50 -15.76
CA LYS A 267 -9.87 6.32 -16.44
C LYS A 267 -10.78 5.12 -16.22
N GLU A 268 -10.78 4.22 -17.19
CA GLU A 268 -11.44 2.92 -17.08
C GLU A 268 -10.50 1.90 -16.44
N TYR A 269 -11.05 1.06 -15.57
CA TYR A 269 -10.38 -0.10 -15.01
C TYR A 269 -11.32 -1.30 -15.18
N ASN A 270 -11.01 -2.21 -16.09
CA ASN A 270 -11.81 -3.43 -16.24
C ASN A 270 -11.89 -4.18 -14.89
N TRP A 271 -13.10 -4.65 -14.53
CA TRP A 271 -13.35 -5.25 -13.22
C TRP A 271 -12.57 -6.56 -13.03
N GLU A 272 -12.47 -7.39 -14.06
CA GLU A 272 -11.73 -8.65 -14.02
C GLU A 272 -10.23 -8.39 -13.78
N THR A 273 -9.63 -7.46 -14.52
CA THR A 273 -8.22 -7.04 -14.29
C THR A 273 -8.04 -6.43 -12.90
N PHE A 274 -9.01 -5.66 -12.41
CA PHE A 274 -8.97 -5.11 -11.04
C PHE A 274 -8.95 -6.23 -9.99
N VAL A 275 -9.77 -7.27 -10.17
CA VAL A 275 -9.80 -8.44 -9.27
C VAL A 275 -8.51 -9.24 -9.35
N GLU A 276 -7.93 -9.46 -10.53
CA GLU A 276 -6.62 -10.11 -10.67
C GLU A 276 -5.53 -9.36 -9.88
N HIS A 277 -5.48 -8.04 -10.04
CA HIS A 277 -4.54 -7.20 -9.30
C HIS A 277 -4.78 -7.25 -7.79
N TRP A 278 -6.04 -7.26 -7.35
CA TRP A 278 -6.43 -7.42 -5.95
C TRP A 278 -5.93 -8.75 -5.37
N GLU A 279 -6.09 -9.85 -6.10
CA GLU A 279 -5.67 -11.18 -5.65
C GLU A 279 -4.15 -11.29 -5.59
N ILE A 280 -3.41 -10.73 -6.55
CA ILE A 280 -1.95 -10.66 -6.50
C ILE A 280 -1.49 -9.83 -5.29
N ALA A 281 -2.16 -8.71 -4.99
CA ALA A 281 -1.86 -7.90 -3.81
C ALA A 281 -2.12 -8.65 -2.49
N LEU A 282 -3.19 -9.47 -2.40
CA LEU A 282 -3.43 -10.34 -1.24
C LEU A 282 -2.35 -11.40 -1.06
N VAL A 283 -1.89 -12.01 -2.16
CA VAL A 283 -0.81 -13.01 -2.12
C VAL A 283 0.50 -12.38 -1.63
N ASP A 284 0.88 -11.20 -2.13
CA ASP A 284 2.09 -10.52 -1.66
C ASP A 284 1.95 -10.04 -0.20
N TRP A 285 0.76 -9.58 0.20
CA TRP A 285 0.48 -9.19 1.58
C TRP A 285 0.55 -10.38 2.55
N LEU A 286 0.00 -11.53 2.17
CA LEU A 286 0.14 -12.76 2.94
C LEU A 286 1.59 -13.18 3.04
N ARG A 287 2.35 -13.18 1.94
CA ARG A 287 3.79 -13.50 1.96
C ARG A 287 4.51 -12.65 3.00
N PHE A 288 4.23 -11.34 3.04
CA PHE A 288 4.82 -10.47 4.05
C PHE A 288 4.47 -10.92 5.47
N GLN A 289 3.18 -11.18 5.78
CA GLN A 289 2.79 -11.65 7.11
C GLN A 289 3.37 -13.02 7.47
N ALA A 290 3.41 -13.96 6.53
CA ALA A 290 4.02 -15.27 6.73
C ALA A 290 5.52 -15.17 7.05
N SER A 291 6.23 -14.19 6.50
CA SER A 291 7.66 -13.97 6.77
C SER A 291 7.97 -13.10 7.99
N TRP A 292 7.01 -12.31 8.48
CA TRP A 292 7.25 -11.28 9.51
C TRP A 292 6.45 -11.53 10.80
N GLY A 293 5.24 -12.04 10.66
CA GLY A 293 4.26 -12.25 11.73
C GLY A 293 2.84 -11.94 11.23
N PHE A 294 1.85 -12.61 11.83
CA PHE A 294 0.44 -12.45 11.45
C PHE A 294 -0.31 -11.52 12.39
N TRP A 295 -1.22 -10.71 11.83
CA TRP A 295 -2.18 -9.90 12.60
C TRP A 295 -3.40 -9.49 11.78
N GLY A 296 -4.45 -9.06 12.49
CA GLY A 296 -5.70 -8.59 11.90
C GLY A 296 -6.59 -9.75 11.47
N ASN A 297 -7.25 -9.63 10.32
CA ASN A 297 -8.10 -10.66 9.73
C ASN A 297 -7.26 -11.79 9.08
N THR A 298 -6.37 -12.41 9.86
CA THR A 298 -5.44 -13.46 9.40
C THR A 298 -6.17 -14.65 8.79
N GLU A 299 -7.16 -15.21 9.48
CA GLU A 299 -7.92 -16.37 8.98
C GLU A 299 -8.58 -16.08 7.62
N TRP A 300 -9.13 -14.87 7.43
CA TRP A 300 -9.69 -14.43 6.14
C TRP A 300 -8.62 -14.32 5.06
N LEU A 301 -7.49 -13.68 5.35
CA LEU A 301 -6.40 -13.51 4.40
C LEU A 301 -5.85 -14.87 3.94
N GLU A 302 -5.56 -15.74 4.89
CA GLU A 302 -5.10 -17.10 4.64
C GLU A 302 -6.10 -17.89 3.81
N ALA A 303 -7.38 -17.91 4.20
CA ALA A 303 -8.42 -18.62 3.46
C ALA A 303 -8.62 -18.10 2.03
N ARG A 304 -8.54 -16.77 1.84
CA ARG A 304 -8.58 -16.15 0.51
C ARG A 304 -7.41 -16.61 -0.34
N VAL A 305 -6.19 -16.53 0.17
CA VAL A 305 -4.99 -16.92 -0.59
C VAL A 305 -4.95 -18.43 -0.86
N ARG A 306 -5.33 -19.29 0.09
CA ARG A 306 -5.46 -20.74 -0.18
C ARG A 306 -6.46 -21.01 -1.33
N SER A 307 -7.52 -20.21 -1.44
CA SER A 307 -8.47 -20.32 -2.57
C SER A 307 -7.88 -19.81 -3.88
N ILE A 308 -7.12 -18.71 -3.86
CA ILE A 308 -6.46 -18.12 -5.04
C ILE A 308 -5.46 -19.11 -5.62
N LEU A 309 -4.54 -19.63 -4.78
CA LEU A 309 -3.50 -20.57 -5.22
C LEU A 309 -4.03 -21.93 -5.69
N LYS A 310 -5.29 -22.26 -5.37
CA LYS A 310 -5.97 -23.48 -5.87
C LYS A 310 -6.73 -23.25 -7.16
N ASP A 311 -6.95 -22.01 -7.57
CA ASP A 311 -7.51 -21.72 -8.88
C ASP A 311 -6.47 -22.02 -9.95
N LYS A 312 -6.82 -22.83 -10.94
CA LYS A 312 -5.91 -23.20 -12.03
C LYS A 312 -5.85 -22.14 -13.14
N GLN A 313 -6.77 -21.18 -13.12
CA GLN A 313 -6.82 -20.08 -14.07
C GLN A 313 -6.00 -18.87 -13.61
N TRP A 314 -5.70 -18.78 -12.31
CA TRP A 314 -4.81 -17.79 -11.70
C TRP A 314 -3.35 -18.25 -11.82
#